data_AF-T1BKB4-F1
#
_entry.id   AF-T1BKB4-F1
#
_cell.length_a   1.000
_cell.length_b   1.000
_cell.length_c   1.000
_cell.angle_alpha   90.00
_cell.angle_beta   90.00
_cell.angle_gamma   90.00
#
_symmetry.space_group_name_H-M   'P 1'
#
loop_
_entity.id
_entity.type
_entity.pdbx_description
1 polymer ?
#
loop_
_entity_poly.entity_id
_entity_poly.type
_entity_poly.pdbx_seq_one_letter_code
_entity_poly.pdbx_strand_id
1 'polypeptide(L)'
;MFINEVCTLMCDDIRIENTNKLILIGLYTPNPATPIPIIGVRGLPLSIPSLTFFQLLDTDMNETRTFQARIEHLDTGRMAAPVLNGQIQLAPGRVPNLIKFTGISITK
;
A
#
# COMPACT_ATOMS: atom_id res chain seq x y z
N MET A 1 5.96 23.48 3.18
CA MET A 1 4.82 22.55 3.17
C MET A 1 5.05 21.51 2.10
N PHE A 2 5.44 20.31 2.50
CA PHE A 2 5.71 19.20 1.61
C PHE A 2 5.25 17.88 2.21
N ILE A 3 4.91 16.93 1.33
CA ILE A 3 4.78 15.51 1.64
C ILE A 3 5.55 14.80 0.54
N ASN A 4 6.59 14.08 0.92
CA ASN A 4 7.40 13.28 0.01
C ASN A 4 7.21 11.80 0.34
N GLU A 5 7.01 10.97 -0.67
CA GLU A 5 7.06 9.53 -0.50
C GLU A 5 8.53 9.09 -0.36
N VAL A 6 8.85 8.40 0.73
CA VAL A 6 10.15 7.77 0.94
C VAL A 6 10.15 6.37 0.37
N CYS A 7 9.11 5.59 0.64
CA CYS A 7 8.90 4.28 0.03
C CYS A 7 7.45 3.82 0.13
N THR A 8 7.08 2.93 -0.79
CA THR A 8 5.89 2.09 -0.69
C THR A 8 6.32 0.62 -0.76
N LEU A 9 5.95 -0.12 0.27
CA LEU A 9 6.15 -1.56 0.37
C LEU A 9 4.79 -2.24 0.30
N MET A 10 4.72 -3.33 -0.45
CA MET A 10 3.51 -4.12 -0.60
C MET A 10 3.70 -5.44 0.13
N CYS A 11 2.70 -5.87 0.89
CA CYS A 11 2.75 -7.05 1.72
C CYS A 11 1.36 -7.70 1.89
N ASP A 12 1.33 -8.95 2.33
CA ASP A 12 0.06 -9.63 2.64
C ASP A 12 -0.64 -8.97 3.82
N ASP A 13 0.11 -8.71 4.91
CA ASP A 13 -0.44 -8.13 6.14
C ASP A 13 0.60 -7.38 6.98
N ILE A 14 0.12 -6.65 7.99
CA ILE A 14 0.95 -5.89 8.93
C ILE A 14 0.55 -6.24 10.36
N ARG A 15 1.56 -6.51 11.19
CA ARG A 15 1.38 -6.77 12.62
C ARG A 15 2.17 -5.77 13.45
N ILE A 16 1.51 -5.16 14.42
CA ILE A 16 2.16 -4.37 15.47
C ILE A 16 2.25 -5.27 16.70
N GLU A 17 3.47 -5.54 17.14
CA GLU A 17 3.70 -6.31 18.37
C GLU A 17 3.65 -5.41 19.61
N ASN A 18 3.39 -6.01 20.78
CA ASN A 18 3.38 -5.32 22.07
C ASN A 18 4.73 -4.66 22.44
N THR A 19 5.78 -4.95 21.66
CA THR A 19 7.11 -4.32 21.75
C THR A 19 7.24 -3.06 20.91
N ASN A 20 6.15 -2.56 20.32
CA ASN A 20 6.10 -1.47 19.33
C ASN A 20 6.90 -1.76 18.06
N LYS A 21 7.20 -3.03 17.79
CA LYS A 21 7.77 -3.46 16.51
C LYS A 21 6.66 -3.58 15.48
N LEU A 22 6.88 -2.97 14.32
CA LEU A 22 6.05 -3.15 13.13
C LEU A 22 6.66 -4.25 12.27
N ILE A 23 5.87 -5.28 11.97
CA ILE A 23 6.26 -6.44 11.17
C ILE A 23 5.42 -6.46 9.90
N LEU A 24 6.11 -6.52 8.75
CA LEU A 24 5.49 -6.74 7.44
C LEU A 24 5.50 -8.25 7.15
N ILE A 25 4.35 -8.81 6.78
CA ILE A 25 4.17 -10.23 6.50
C ILE A 25 3.99 -10.42 5.00
N GLY A 26 4.77 -11.32 4.39
CA GLY A 26 4.65 -11.63 2.96
C GLY A 26 5.02 -10.45 2.06
N LEU A 27 6.24 -9.90 2.23
CA LEU A 27 6.71 -8.75 1.46
C LEU A 27 6.88 -9.10 -0.03
N TYR A 28 6.19 -8.35 -0.89
CA TYR A 28 6.37 -8.41 -2.33
C TYR A 28 7.50 -7.45 -2.71
N THR A 29 8.64 -8.02 -3.10
CA THR A 29 9.80 -7.22 -3.49
C THR A 29 9.65 -6.72 -4.93
N PRO A 30 9.93 -5.43 -5.20
CA PRO A 30 9.98 -4.94 -6.57
C PRO A 30 11.07 -5.67 -7.34
N ASN A 31 10.80 -5.96 -8.60
CA ASN A 31 11.81 -6.46 -9.52
C ASN A 31 12.94 -5.40 -9.61
N PRO A 32 14.22 -5.74 -9.47
CA PRO A 32 15.33 -4.77 -9.59
C PRO A 32 15.30 -3.92 -10.87
N ALA A 33 14.71 -4.44 -11.95
CA ALA A 33 14.55 -3.74 -13.22
C ALA A 33 13.37 -2.74 -13.25
N THR A 34 12.49 -2.74 -12.25
CA THR A 34 11.29 -1.90 -12.19
C THR A 34 11.04 -1.45 -10.75
N PRO A 35 11.12 -0.14 -10.44
CA PRO A 35 10.91 0.37 -9.08
C PRO A 35 9.46 0.21 -8.58
N ILE A 36 8.57 -0.30 -9.43
CA ILE A 36 7.19 -0.60 -9.12
C ILE A 36 7.12 -2.05 -8.61
N PRO A 37 6.49 -2.32 -7.46
CA PRO A 37 6.24 -3.70 -7.04
C PRO A 37 5.36 -4.41 -8.07
N ILE A 38 5.97 -5.27 -8.90
CA ILE A 38 5.25 -6.09 -9.88
C ILE A 38 4.85 -7.41 -9.22
N ILE A 39 3.55 -7.67 -9.16
CA ILE A 39 3.03 -8.98 -8.80
C ILE A 39 3.10 -9.90 -10.02
N GLY A 40 4.14 -10.73 -10.08
CA GLY A 40 4.24 -11.84 -11.02
C GLY A 40 3.88 -13.17 -10.37
N VAL A 41 2.61 -13.40 -9.98
CA VAL A 41 2.24 -14.74 -9.48
C VAL A 41 1.94 -15.64 -10.68
N ARG A 42 2.77 -16.67 -10.89
CA ARG A 42 2.39 -17.78 -11.78
C ARG A 42 1.19 -18.50 -11.15
N GLY A 43 0.00 -18.24 -11.69
CA GLY A 43 -1.24 -18.84 -11.21
C GLY A 43 -1.85 -18.09 -10.03
N LEU A 44 -2.13 -16.79 -10.20
CA LEU A 44 -3.01 -16.06 -9.29
C LEU A 44 -4.24 -16.93 -8.96
N PRO A 45 -4.54 -17.18 -7.67
CA PRO A 45 -5.90 -17.55 -7.31
C PRO A 45 -6.82 -16.47 -7.86
N LEU A 46 -7.97 -16.85 -8.42
CA LEU A 46 -8.97 -15.96 -9.02
C LEU A 46 -9.42 -14.79 -8.10
N SER A 47 -9.06 -14.82 -6.82
CA SER A 47 -9.22 -13.74 -5.86
C SER A 47 -7.99 -13.62 -4.93
N ILE A 48 -7.50 -12.39 -4.73
CA ILE A 48 -6.57 -12.07 -3.62
C ILE A 48 -7.44 -11.57 -2.45
N PRO A 49 -7.39 -12.21 -1.27
CA PRO A 49 -8.26 -11.85 -0.15
C PRO A 49 -7.99 -10.43 0.36
N SER A 50 -6.72 -10.06 0.49
CA SER A 50 -6.30 -8.70 0.77
C SER A 50 -4.89 -8.41 0.25
N LEU A 51 -4.64 -7.14 -0.04
CA LEU A 51 -3.31 -6.62 -0.36
C LEU A 51 -3.08 -5.36 0.47
N THR A 52 -1.96 -5.33 1.18
CA THR A 52 -1.61 -4.24 2.09
C THR A 52 -0.42 -3.46 1.54
N PHE A 53 -0.49 -2.14 1.64
CA PHE A 53 0.59 -1.22 1.29
C PHE A 53 1.00 -0.45 2.54
N PHE A 54 2.26 -0.58 2.90
CA PHE A 54 2.94 0.26 3.87
C PHE A 54 3.63 1.39 3.09
N GLN A 55 3.25 2.64 3.34
CA GLN A 55 3.95 3.79 2.80
C GLN A 55 4.66 4.54 3.91
N LEU A 56 5.87 5.01 3.65
CA LEU A 56 6.58 5.91 4.52
C LEU A 56 6.61 7.29 3.87
N LEU A 57 6.00 8.27 4.53
CA LEU A 57 5.95 9.65 4.07
C LEU A 57 6.90 10.50 4.91
N ASP A 58 7.56 11.47 4.30
CA ASP A 58 8.33 12.51 4.99
C ASP A 58 7.65 13.86 4.78
N THR A 59 7.36 14.56 5.88
CA THR A 59 6.55 15.79 5.84
C THR A 59 6.97 16.79 6.90
N ASP A 60 6.76 18.07 6.62
CA ASP A 60 6.84 19.16 7.60
C ASP A 60 5.47 19.52 8.22
N MET A 61 4.42 18.80 7.87
CA MET A 61 3.04 19.11 8.25
C MET A 61 2.66 18.55 9.64
N ASN A 62 1.72 19.20 10.30
CA ASN A 62 1.10 18.76 11.55
C ASN A 62 -0.42 18.90 11.49
N GLU A 63 -1.07 18.04 10.69
CA GLU A 63 -2.52 18.10 10.43
C GLU A 63 -3.07 16.74 10.01
N THR A 64 -4.39 16.56 10.10
CA THR A 64 -5.08 15.40 9.53
C THR A 64 -5.46 15.69 8.08
N ARG A 65 -5.09 14.80 7.15
CA ARG A 65 -5.52 14.86 5.75
C ARG A 65 -6.35 13.66 5.37
N THR A 66 -7.30 13.88 4.47
CA THR A 66 -7.99 12.80 3.77
C THR A 66 -7.18 12.36 2.57
N PHE A 67 -7.23 11.08 2.24
CA PHE A 67 -6.65 10.52 1.02
C PHE A 67 -7.63 9.58 0.34
N GLN A 68 -7.39 9.35 -0.95
CA GLN A 68 -8.08 8.35 -1.74
C GLN A 68 -7.04 7.43 -2.38
N ALA A 69 -7.30 6.12 -2.34
CA ALA A 69 -6.44 5.10 -2.92
C ALA A 69 -7.25 4.17 -3.82
N ARG A 70 -6.64 3.73 -4.93
CA ARG A 70 -7.24 2.80 -5.89
C ARG A 70 -6.20 1.84 -6.44
N ILE A 71 -6.66 0.65 -6.84
CA ILE A 71 -5.86 -0.33 -7.58
C ILE A 71 -6.50 -0.53 -8.95
N GLU A 72 -5.70 -0.39 -9.99
CA GLU A 72 -6.11 -0.56 -11.38
C GLU A 72 -5.20 -1.59 -12.05
N HIS A 73 -5.76 -2.32 -13.00
CA HIS A 73 -4.98 -3.14 -13.92
C HIS A 73 -4.22 -2.23 -14.89
N LEU A 74 -2.89 -2.38 -14.98
CA LEU A 74 -2.03 -1.45 -15.71
C LEU A 74 -2.38 -1.36 -17.20
N ASP A 75 -2.73 -2.49 -17.84
CA ASP A 75 -2.99 -2.52 -19.29
C ASP A 75 -4.39 -2.03 -19.66
N THR A 76 -5.38 -2.19 -18.76
CA THR A 76 -6.79 -1.95 -19.08
C THR A 76 -7.40 -0.77 -18.32
N GLY A 77 -6.71 -0.26 -17.29
CA GLY A 77 -7.23 0.75 -16.37
C GLY A 77 -8.42 0.28 -15.53
N ARG A 78 -8.81 -1.00 -15.61
CA ARG A 78 -9.95 -1.53 -14.88
C ARG A 78 -9.64 -1.57 -13.39
N MET A 79 -10.57 -1.06 -12.59
CA MET A 79 -10.50 -1.13 -11.13
C MET A 79 -10.48 -2.58 -10.65
N ALA A 80 -9.44 -2.97 -9.91
CA ALA A 80 -9.30 -4.31 -9.33
C ALA A 80 -9.96 -4.42 -7.94
N ALA A 81 -10.23 -3.29 -7.30
CA ALA A 81 -10.88 -3.18 -6.00
C ALA A 81 -11.69 -1.86 -5.90
N PRO A 82 -12.67 -1.76 -4.98
CA PRO A 82 -13.32 -0.50 -4.67
C PRO A 82 -12.31 0.58 -4.23
N VAL A 83 -12.66 1.84 -4.51
CA VAL A 83 -11.88 3.00 -4.06
C VAL A 83 -11.90 3.07 -2.54
N LEU A 84 -10.71 3.21 -1.94
CA LEU A 84 -10.54 3.39 -0.51
C LEU A 84 -10.41 4.89 -0.21
N ASN A 85 -11.19 5.37 0.75
CA ASN A 85 -11.03 6.72 1.30
C ASN A 85 -10.55 6.58 2.75
N GLY A 86 -9.52 7.33 3.11
CA GLY A 86 -8.89 7.24 4.42
C GLY A 86 -8.51 8.61 4.97
N GLN A 87 -8.05 8.61 6.21
CA GLN A 87 -7.46 9.76 6.86
C GLN A 87 -6.08 9.38 7.40
N ILE A 88 -5.16 10.34 7.34
CA ILE A 88 -3.82 10.22 7.88
C ILE A 88 -3.54 11.41 8.78
N GLN A 89 -3.09 11.14 10.00
CA GLN A 89 -2.53 12.15 10.88
C GLN A 89 -1.07 12.36 10.48
N LEU A 90 -0.76 13.53 9.95
CA LEU A 90 0.60 13.94 9.67
C LEU A 90 1.20 14.60 10.90
N ALA A 91 2.46 14.27 11.18
CA ALA A 91 3.30 14.94 12.15
C ALA A 91 4.68 15.16 11.50
N PRO A 92 5.41 16.22 11.85
CA PRO A 92 6.68 16.51 11.20
C PRO A 92 7.67 15.34 11.32
N GLY A 93 8.27 14.96 10.20
CA GLY A 93 9.16 13.81 10.06
C GLY A 93 8.51 12.64 9.32
N ARG A 94 8.93 11.41 9.70
CA ARG A 94 8.53 10.17 9.02
C ARG A 94 7.23 9.62 9.56
N VAL A 95 6.21 9.58 8.71
CA VAL A 95 4.86 9.10 9.04
C VAL A 95 4.53 7.84 8.25
N PRO A 96 4.22 6.71 8.89
CA PRO A 96 3.72 5.53 8.21
C PRO A 96 2.25 5.70 7.82
N ASN A 97 1.92 5.35 6.58
CA ASN A 97 0.55 5.20 6.08
C ASN A 97 0.27 3.74 5.76
N LEU A 98 -0.87 3.21 6.21
CA LEU A 98 -1.26 1.83 5.95
C LEU A 98 -2.52 1.82 5.08
N ILE A 99 -2.43 1.17 3.93
CA ILE A 99 -3.55 1.05 3.00
C ILE A 99 -3.81 -0.43 2.77
N LYS A 100 -4.98 -0.93 3.18
CA LYS A 100 -5.37 -2.33 2.98
C LYS A 100 -6.57 -2.42 2.06
N PHE A 101 -6.37 -3.05 0.91
CA PHE A 101 -7.45 -3.41 -0.01
C PHE A 101 -7.92 -4.83 0.29
N THR A 102 -9.22 -5.06 0.26
CA THR A 102 -9.84 -6.36 0.42
C THR A 102 -10.72 -6.68 -0.79
N GLY A 103 -10.97 -7.98 -1.02
CA GLY A 103 -11.86 -8.40 -2.10
C GLY A 103 -11.33 -8.06 -3.50
N ILE A 104 -10.03 -8.23 -3.72
CA ILE A 104 -9.37 -7.86 -4.98
C ILE A 104 -9.70 -8.93 -6.01
N SER A 105 -10.35 -8.50 -7.10
CA SER A 105 -10.68 -9.36 -8.24
C SER A 105 -9.73 -9.09 -9.39
N ILE A 106 -8.92 -10.09 -9.73
CA ILE A 106 -8.03 -10.04 -10.88
C ILE A 106 -8.72 -10.81 -12.01
N THR A 107 -9.82 -10.25 -12.52
CA THR A 107 -10.43 -10.73 -13.75
C THR A 107 -9.75 -10.04 -14.93
N LYS A 108 -9.23 -10.84 -15.87
CA LYS A 108 -8.66 -10.36 -17.13
C LYS A 108 -9.62 -9.43 -17.88
#